data_AF-U1GZB0-F1
#
_entry.id   AF-U1GZB0-F1
#
_cell.length_a   1.000
_cell.length_b   1.000
_cell.length_c   1.000
_cell.angle_alpha   90.00
_cell.angle_beta   90.00
_cell.angle_gamma   90.00
#
_symmetry.space_group_name_H-M   'P 1'
#
loop_
_entity.id
_entity.type
_entity.pdbx_description
1 polymer ?
#
loop_
_entity_poly.entity_id
_entity_poly.type
_entity_poly.pdbx_seq_one_letter_code
_entity_poly.pdbx_strand_id
1 'polypeptide(L)'
;MLAYTSIAELTEAAQAQNKTISEIVIADQAADMESTPEALYEKMDRSFQVMIEAVQYGQKKNQKSMSGLTGGEGYKMLHYAEVSGGGLCGSFITRALSRALAVSGCNASMGKIVAAPTAGSCGILPGCLIAMYEDKKIERRAAVMLIKPENRMLNDGEKAGFSGKKREISGI
;
A
#
# COMPACT_ATOMS: atom_id res chain seq x y z
N MET A 1 -14.73 -5.36 21.46
CA MET A 1 -14.64 -4.14 20.64
C MET A 1 -14.17 -3.00 21.52
N LEU A 2 -12.89 -2.67 21.38
CA LEU A 2 -12.27 -1.49 21.96
C LEU A 2 -12.82 -0.26 21.22
N ALA A 3 -13.61 0.57 21.88
CA ALA A 3 -14.08 1.81 21.28
C ALA A 3 -12.98 2.88 21.43
N TYR A 4 -12.23 3.14 20.36
CA TYR A 4 -11.29 4.27 20.27
C TYR A 4 -11.77 5.23 19.18
N THR A 5 -12.34 6.35 19.61
CA THR A 5 -12.83 7.44 18.74
C THR A 5 -11.80 8.55 18.56
N SER A 6 -10.71 8.52 19.35
CA SER A 6 -9.59 9.45 19.24
C SER A 6 -8.23 8.72 19.27
N ILE A 7 -7.20 9.40 18.75
CA ILE A 7 -5.81 8.90 18.84
C ILE A 7 -5.36 8.82 20.31
N ALA A 8 -5.82 9.75 21.17
CA ALA A 8 -5.48 9.77 22.58
C ALA A 8 -5.92 8.48 23.29
N GLU A 9 -7.18 8.08 23.10
CA GLU A 9 -7.71 6.81 23.66
C GLU A 9 -6.91 5.59 23.21
N LEU A 10 -6.53 5.56 21.92
CA LEU A 10 -5.73 4.45 21.37
C LEU A 10 -4.32 4.42 21.98
N THR A 11 -3.70 5.58 22.20
CA THR A 11 -2.39 5.68 22.85
C THR A 11 -2.44 5.29 24.33
N GLU A 12 -3.48 5.72 25.04
CA GLU A 12 -3.69 5.38 26.46
C GLU A 12 -3.93 3.87 26.63
N ALA A 13 -4.74 3.26 25.78
CA ALA A 13 -4.99 1.82 25.80
C ALA A 13 -3.71 1.01 25.52
N ALA A 14 -2.90 1.46 24.57
CA ALA A 14 -1.60 0.84 24.25
C ALA A 14 -0.63 0.93 25.44
N GLN A 15 -0.53 2.11 26.07
CA GLN A 15 0.32 2.32 27.24
C GLN A 15 -0.14 1.50 28.45
N ALA A 16 -1.44 1.51 28.77
CA ALA A 16 -2.00 0.78 29.90
C ALA A 16 -1.77 -0.75 29.81
N GLN A 17 -1.73 -1.29 28.59
CA GLN A 17 -1.48 -2.71 28.34
C GLN A 17 -0.02 -3.05 28.04
N ASN A 18 0.88 -2.05 28.03
CA ASN A 18 2.28 -2.19 27.60
C ASN A 18 2.41 -2.88 26.23
N LYS A 19 1.59 -2.46 25.27
CA LYS A 19 1.54 -2.96 23.89
C LYS A 19 1.69 -1.81 22.90
N THR A 20 2.07 -2.13 21.67
CA THR A 20 2.04 -1.17 20.56
C THR A 20 0.62 -0.94 20.07
N ILE A 21 0.37 0.21 19.42
CA ILE A 21 -0.92 0.49 18.78
C ILE A 21 -1.31 -0.63 17.80
N SER A 22 -0.36 -1.14 17.01
CA SER A 22 -0.61 -2.23 16.05
C SER A 22 -1.05 -3.53 16.72
N GLU A 23 -0.54 -3.83 17.92
CA GLU A 23 -0.95 -5.03 18.68
C GLU A 23 -2.35 -4.88 19.29
N ILE A 24 -2.73 -3.67 19.69
CA ILE A 24 -4.10 -3.37 20.13
C ILE A 24 -5.07 -3.52 18.96
N VAL A 25 -4.76 -2.90 17.82
CA VAL A 25 -5.63 -2.89 16.63
C VAL A 25 -5.80 -4.27 16.02
N ILE A 26 -4.73 -5.07 15.90
CA ILE A 26 -4.85 -6.42 15.32
C ILE A 26 -5.66 -7.36 16.22
N ALA A 27 -5.54 -7.23 17.54
CA ALA A 27 -6.29 -8.07 18.49
C ALA A 27 -7.77 -7.72 18.47
N ASP A 28 -8.11 -6.43 18.41
CA ASP A 28 -9.47 -5.94 18.29
C ASP A 28 -10.11 -6.40 16.96
N GLN A 29 -9.43 -6.21 15.83
CA GLN A 29 -9.92 -6.67 14.53
C GLN A 29 -10.01 -8.19 14.42
N ALA A 30 -9.11 -8.94 15.07
CA ALA A 30 -9.20 -10.39 15.12
C ALA A 30 -10.48 -10.83 15.85
N ALA A 31 -10.82 -10.18 16.97
CA ALA A 31 -12.05 -10.46 17.69
C ALA A 31 -13.30 -10.14 16.85
N ASP A 32 -13.32 -8.98 16.18
CA ASP A 32 -14.45 -8.56 15.34
C ASP A 32 -14.64 -9.45 14.09
N MET A 33 -13.56 -10.05 13.58
CA MET A 33 -13.59 -10.98 12.44
C MET A 33 -13.70 -12.45 12.84
N GLU A 34 -13.92 -12.75 14.12
CA GLU A 34 -13.95 -14.12 14.65
C GLU A 34 -12.69 -14.93 14.22
N SER A 35 -11.53 -14.28 14.28
CA SER A 35 -10.24 -14.81 13.82
C SER A 35 -9.15 -14.68 14.90
N THR A 36 -7.93 -15.08 14.57
CA THR A 36 -6.76 -14.90 15.45
C THR A 36 -5.84 -13.78 14.93
N PRO A 37 -5.12 -13.07 15.81
CA PRO A 37 -4.10 -12.10 15.40
C PRO A 37 -3.08 -12.69 14.42
N GLU A 38 -2.69 -13.95 14.61
CA GLU A 38 -1.74 -14.66 13.75
C GLU A 38 -2.32 -14.88 12.35
N ALA A 39 -3.58 -15.32 12.24
CA ALA A 39 -4.24 -15.51 10.95
C ALA A 39 -4.41 -14.19 10.19
N LEU A 40 -4.73 -13.09 10.89
CA LEU A 40 -4.77 -11.76 10.29
C LEU A 40 -3.38 -11.29 9.87
N TYR A 41 -2.35 -11.56 10.67
CA TYR A 41 -0.97 -11.24 10.32
C TYR A 41 -0.54 -11.94 9.02
N GLU A 42 -0.82 -13.23 8.87
CA GLU A 42 -0.50 -13.95 7.63
C GLU A 42 -1.20 -13.36 6.41
N LYS A 43 -2.45 -12.90 6.55
CA LYS A 43 -3.18 -12.20 5.48
C LYS A 43 -2.53 -10.86 5.13
N MET A 44 -2.11 -10.09 6.13
CA MET A 44 -1.37 -8.84 5.93
C MET A 44 -0.02 -9.09 5.27
N ASP A 45 0.69 -10.14 5.66
CA ASP A 45 1.99 -10.50 5.09
C ASP A 45 1.88 -10.89 3.61
N ARG A 46 0.85 -11.68 3.25
CA ARG A 46 0.51 -11.94 1.85
C ARG A 46 0.21 -10.66 1.07
N SER A 47 -0.46 -9.69 1.70
CA SER A 47 -0.74 -8.38 1.08
C SER A 47 0.54 -7.57 0.88
N PHE A 48 1.44 -7.58 1.87
CA PHE A 48 2.76 -6.95 1.74
C PHE A 48 3.58 -7.58 0.62
N GLN A 49 3.53 -8.90 0.48
CA GLN A 49 4.20 -9.60 -0.60
C GLN A 49 3.69 -9.17 -1.99
N VAL A 50 2.38 -9.04 -2.16
CA VAL A 50 1.79 -8.51 -3.41
C VAL A 50 2.21 -7.06 -3.67
N MET A 51 2.33 -6.23 -2.63
CA MET A 51 2.85 -4.87 -2.75
C MET A 51 4.30 -4.85 -3.28
N ILE A 52 5.16 -5.74 -2.79
CA ILE A 52 6.55 -5.90 -3.27
C ILE A 52 6.55 -6.31 -4.74
N GLU A 53 5.76 -7.31 -5.10
CA GLU A 53 5.64 -7.80 -6.48
C GLU A 53 5.14 -6.71 -7.44
N ALA A 54 4.18 -5.88 -7.01
CA ALA A 54 3.67 -4.77 -7.80
C ALA A 54 4.74 -3.69 -8.05
N VAL A 55 5.58 -3.38 -7.05
CA VAL A 55 6.74 -2.49 -7.22
C VAL A 55 7.71 -3.08 -8.24
N GLN A 56 8.09 -4.35 -8.08
CA GLN A 56 9.03 -5.01 -8.98
C GLN A 56 8.53 -5.04 -10.43
N TYR A 57 7.23 -5.29 -10.62
CA TYR A 57 6.59 -5.21 -11.93
C TYR A 57 6.65 -3.79 -12.50
N GLY A 58 6.26 -2.79 -11.72
CA GLY A 58 6.20 -1.39 -12.13
C GLY A 58 7.55 -0.72 -12.38
N GLN A 59 8.63 -1.26 -11.81
CA GLN A 59 9.99 -0.79 -12.02
C GLN A 59 10.66 -1.40 -13.26
N LYS A 60 9.98 -2.28 -14.01
CA LYS A 60 10.49 -2.77 -15.29
C LYS A 60 10.57 -1.64 -16.31
N LYS A 61 11.70 -1.52 -17.01
CA LYS A 61 11.96 -0.45 -18.01
C LYS A 61 10.91 -0.38 -19.12
N ASN A 62 10.32 -1.51 -19.49
CA ASN A 62 9.33 -1.65 -20.56
C ASN A 62 7.89 -1.71 -20.05
N GLN A 63 7.63 -1.46 -18.77
CA GLN A 63 6.26 -1.39 -18.25
C GLN A 63 5.50 -0.25 -18.95
N LYS A 64 4.30 -0.56 -19.46
CA LYS A 64 3.39 0.39 -20.11
C LYS A 64 1.95 0.06 -19.78
N SER A 65 1.12 1.10 -19.64
CA SER A 65 -0.32 0.94 -19.47
C SER A 65 -0.99 0.42 -20.74
N MET A 66 -2.24 -0.04 -20.59
CA MET A 66 -3.04 -0.57 -21.72
C MET A 66 -3.27 0.46 -22.83
N SER A 67 -3.37 1.75 -22.49
CA SER A 67 -3.51 2.84 -23.47
C SER A 67 -2.17 3.27 -24.09
N GLY A 68 -1.04 2.86 -23.50
CA GLY A 68 0.30 3.29 -23.88
C GLY A 68 0.64 4.74 -23.50
N LEU A 69 -0.26 5.47 -22.83
CA LEU A 69 -0.06 6.87 -22.45
C LEU A 69 0.87 7.06 -21.25
N THR A 70 0.98 6.05 -20.40
CA THR A 70 1.79 6.06 -19.17
C THR A 70 2.61 4.79 -19.07
N GLY A 71 3.76 4.85 -18.39
CA GLY A 71 4.63 3.69 -18.22
C GLY A 71 6.10 4.02 -18.03
N GLY A 72 6.76 3.21 -17.19
CA GLY A 72 8.19 3.28 -16.93
C GLY A 72 8.60 4.45 -16.04
N GLU A 73 7.66 5.22 -15.47
CA GLU A 73 7.95 6.29 -14.51
C GLU A 73 8.63 5.75 -13.26
N GLY A 74 8.19 4.58 -12.76
CA GLY A 74 8.83 3.89 -11.64
C GLY A 74 10.31 3.60 -11.91
N TYR A 75 10.62 3.04 -13.09
CA TYR A 75 12.00 2.80 -13.55
C TYR A 75 12.81 4.10 -13.68
N LYS A 76 12.26 5.11 -14.37
CA LYS A 76 12.95 6.39 -14.60
C LYS A 76 13.31 7.07 -13.28
N MET A 77 12.39 7.05 -12.31
CA MET A 77 12.60 7.63 -11.00
C MET A 77 13.63 6.82 -10.18
N LEU A 78 13.63 5.49 -10.26
CA LEU A 78 14.65 4.66 -9.62
C LEU A 78 16.04 4.97 -10.18
N HIS A 79 16.16 4.98 -11.51
CA HIS A 79 17.39 5.29 -12.19
C HIS A 79 17.89 6.69 -11.83
N TYR A 80 17.01 7.68 -11.80
CA TYR A 80 17.34 9.04 -11.34
C TYR A 80 17.89 9.03 -9.91
N ALA A 81 17.28 8.28 -8.98
CA ALA A 81 17.76 8.17 -7.61
C ALA A 81 19.18 7.59 -7.50
N GLU A 82 19.50 6.63 -8.36
CA GLU A 82 20.80 5.95 -8.40
C GLU A 82 21.91 6.83 -8.98
N VAL A 83 21.64 7.54 -10.08
CA VAL A 83 22.69 8.33 -10.77
C VAL A 83 22.90 9.73 -10.20
N SER A 84 21.89 10.30 -9.52
CA SER A 84 21.95 11.69 -9.02
C SER A 84 22.07 11.80 -7.50
N GLY A 85 22.05 10.68 -6.77
CA GLY A 85 21.90 10.69 -5.32
C GLY A 85 20.51 11.12 -4.83
N GLY A 86 19.52 11.18 -5.74
CA GLY A 86 18.12 11.48 -5.43
C GLY A 86 17.73 12.96 -5.44
N GLY A 87 18.64 13.85 -5.85
CA GLY A 87 18.34 15.28 -6.02
C GLY A 87 17.91 15.98 -4.73
N LEU A 88 16.92 16.87 -4.85
CA LEU A 88 16.46 17.77 -3.78
C LEU A 88 16.06 17.05 -2.49
N CYS A 89 15.41 15.88 -2.60
CA CYS A 89 14.89 15.14 -1.45
C CYS A 89 15.81 13.99 -1.00
N GLY A 90 16.96 13.81 -1.66
CA GLY A 90 17.88 12.71 -1.43
C GLY A 90 17.35 11.33 -1.85
N SER A 91 18.24 10.34 -1.87
CA SER A 91 17.97 9.01 -2.44
C SER A 91 16.79 8.28 -1.76
N PHE A 92 16.65 8.42 -0.44
CA PHE A 92 15.61 7.71 0.31
C PHE A 92 14.19 8.08 -0.15
N ILE A 93 13.86 9.38 -0.17
CA ILE A 93 12.52 9.84 -0.59
C ILE A 93 12.31 9.56 -2.08
N THR A 94 13.33 9.76 -2.91
CA THR A 94 13.24 9.53 -4.36
C THR A 94 13.01 8.04 -4.69
N ARG A 95 13.60 7.12 -3.93
CA ARG A 95 13.30 5.67 -4.04
C ARG A 95 11.88 5.35 -3.59
N ALA A 96 11.38 5.97 -2.52
CA ALA A 96 9.98 5.83 -2.11
C ALA A 96 9.01 6.32 -3.21
N LEU A 97 9.30 7.45 -3.84
CA LEU A 97 8.54 7.98 -4.98
C LEU A 97 8.57 7.03 -6.19
N SER A 98 9.73 6.46 -6.50
CA SER A 98 9.84 5.43 -7.55
C SER A 98 8.91 4.24 -7.29
N ARG A 99 8.90 3.72 -6.07
CA ARG A 99 8.04 2.59 -5.70
C ARG A 99 6.55 2.95 -5.80
N ALA A 100 6.17 4.16 -5.38
CA ALA A 100 4.80 4.63 -5.52
C ALA A 100 4.37 4.74 -6.99
N LEU A 101 5.21 5.35 -7.83
CA LEU A 101 4.98 5.45 -9.28
C LEU A 101 4.92 4.07 -9.95
N ALA A 102 5.79 3.14 -9.53
CA ALA A 102 5.81 1.78 -10.03
C ALA A 102 4.47 1.07 -9.79
N VAL A 103 3.93 1.14 -8.57
CA VAL A 103 2.64 0.51 -8.26
C VAL A 103 1.48 1.19 -9.00
N SER A 104 1.51 2.52 -9.16
CA SER A 104 0.54 3.23 -10.02
C SER A 104 0.63 2.77 -11.48
N GLY A 105 1.84 2.56 -12.01
CA GLY A 105 2.07 2.00 -13.34
C GLY A 105 1.57 0.55 -13.46
N CYS A 106 1.81 -0.27 -12.44
CA CYS A 106 1.26 -1.63 -12.33
C CYS A 106 -0.27 -1.60 -12.43
N ASN A 107 -0.91 -0.72 -11.64
CA ASN A 107 -2.36 -0.55 -11.69
C ASN A 107 -2.88 -0.08 -13.06
N ALA A 108 -2.20 0.88 -13.69
CA ALA A 108 -2.54 1.37 -15.02
C ALA A 108 -2.34 0.32 -16.14
N SER A 109 -1.54 -0.71 -15.86
CA SER A 109 -1.32 -1.88 -16.74
C SER A 109 -2.21 -3.06 -16.37
N MET A 110 -3.21 -2.82 -15.52
CA MET A 110 -4.12 -3.80 -14.93
C MET A 110 -3.49 -4.82 -13.97
N GLY A 111 -2.16 -5.03 -14.00
CA GLY A 111 -1.46 -6.01 -13.15
C GLY A 111 -1.74 -5.92 -11.64
N LYS A 112 -1.67 -7.04 -10.94
CA LYS A 112 -2.13 -7.22 -9.54
C LYS A 112 -1.59 -6.17 -8.55
N ILE A 113 -2.47 -5.55 -7.75
CA ILE A 113 -2.12 -4.58 -6.70
C ILE A 113 -2.96 -4.79 -5.43
N VAL A 114 -2.59 -4.13 -4.33
CA VAL A 114 -3.39 -4.04 -3.10
C VAL A 114 -4.02 -2.65 -3.01
N ALA A 115 -5.33 -2.56 -2.82
CA ALA A 115 -6.01 -1.29 -2.59
C ALA A 115 -5.62 -0.72 -1.22
N ALA A 116 -5.25 0.57 -1.19
CA ALA A 116 -4.82 1.24 0.04
C ALA A 116 -5.11 2.76 0.00
N PRO A 117 -6.32 3.22 0.41
CA PRO A 117 -7.55 2.45 0.60
C PRO A 117 -8.28 2.15 -0.72
N THR A 118 -7.95 2.82 -1.82
CA THR A 118 -8.57 2.60 -3.14
C THR A 118 -7.53 2.13 -4.16
N ALA A 119 -7.99 1.68 -5.33
CA ALA A 119 -7.09 1.35 -6.44
C ALA A 119 -6.28 2.57 -6.93
N GLY A 120 -6.84 3.78 -6.90
CA GLY A 120 -6.17 4.99 -7.38
C GLY A 120 -4.97 5.42 -6.51
N SER A 121 -5.04 5.17 -5.20
CA SER A 121 -4.00 5.53 -4.22
C SER A 121 -3.07 4.38 -3.85
N CYS A 122 -3.16 3.24 -4.56
CA CYS A 122 -2.48 2.00 -4.19
C CYS A 122 -0.95 2.08 -4.10
N GLY A 123 -0.33 3.10 -4.70
CA GLY A 123 1.12 3.30 -4.65
C GLY A 123 1.66 3.97 -3.39
N ILE A 124 0.84 4.67 -2.61
CA ILE A 124 1.33 5.46 -1.47
C ILE A 124 1.86 4.57 -0.35
N LEU A 125 1.04 3.63 0.12
CA LEU A 125 1.41 2.71 1.19
C LEU A 125 2.65 1.84 0.85
N PRO A 126 2.74 1.17 -0.31
CA PRO A 126 3.95 0.42 -0.68
C PRO A 126 5.17 1.33 -0.85
N GLY A 127 5.00 2.55 -1.38
CA GLY A 127 6.08 3.53 -1.47
C GLY A 127 6.75 3.79 -0.12
N CYS A 128 5.93 4.01 0.91
CA CYS A 128 6.40 4.22 2.29
C CYS A 128 6.95 2.94 2.93
N LEU A 129 6.17 1.86 2.95
CA LEU A 129 6.51 0.65 3.70
C LEU A 129 7.72 -0.07 3.12
N ILE A 130 7.82 -0.19 1.79
CA ILE A 130 8.94 -0.89 1.15
C ILE A 130 10.21 -0.02 1.24
N ALA A 131 10.10 1.31 1.24
CA ALA A 131 11.26 2.16 1.53
C ALA A 131 11.78 1.95 2.96
N MET A 132 10.90 1.88 3.95
CA MET A 132 11.30 1.56 5.32
C MET A 132 11.91 0.16 5.43
N TYR A 133 11.31 -0.83 4.77
CA TYR A 133 11.79 -2.22 4.80
C TYR A 133 13.14 -2.39 4.07
N GLU A 134 13.27 -1.92 2.84
CA GLU A 134 14.47 -2.16 2.02
C GLU A 134 15.59 -1.17 2.32
N ASP A 135 15.28 0.11 2.58
CA ASP A 135 16.30 1.16 2.71
C ASP A 135 16.62 1.46 4.19
N LYS A 136 15.63 1.38 5.10
CA LYS A 136 15.84 1.54 6.55
C LYS A 136 15.99 0.21 7.30
N LYS A 137 15.83 -0.92 6.62
CA LYS A 137 16.05 -2.27 7.17
C LYS A 137 15.20 -2.55 8.43
N ILE A 138 13.98 -2.03 8.48
CA ILE A 138 13.05 -2.41 9.54
C ILE A 138 12.67 -3.88 9.39
N GLU A 139 12.33 -4.53 10.50
CA GLU A 139 11.85 -5.90 10.49
C GLU A 139 10.59 -6.04 9.64
N ARG A 140 10.50 -7.13 8.86
CA ARG A 140 9.34 -7.40 8.01
C ARG A 140 8.05 -7.39 8.82
N ARG A 141 8.06 -8.00 10.02
CA ARG A 141 6.91 -8.00 10.93
C ARG A 141 6.44 -6.58 11.25
N ALA A 142 7.37 -5.66 11.52
CA ALA A 142 7.02 -4.27 11.79
C ALA A 142 6.37 -3.61 10.56
N ALA A 143 6.90 -3.84 9.35
CA ALA A 143 6.29 -3.31 8.12
C ALA A 143 4.89 -3.89 7.86
N VAL A 144 4.69 -5.19 8.08
CA VAL A 144 3.41 -5.88 7.91
C VAL A 144 2.37 -5.38 8.91
N MET A 145 2.76 -5.15 10.16
CA MET A 145 1.86 -4.66 11.22
C MET A 145 1.39 -3.20 11.03
N LEU A 146 1.95 -2.48 10.04
CA LEU A 146 1.49 -1.14 9.62
C LEU A 146 0.43 -1.20 8.51
N ILE A 147 0.10 -2.40 8.02
CA ILE A 147 -0.91 -2.64 6.98
C ILE A 147 -2.26 -2.86 7.67
N LYS A 148 -3.35 -2.42 7.04
CA LYS A 148 -4.70 -2.77 7.50
C LYS A 148 -5.06 -4.23 7.12
N PRO A 149 -5.55 -5.07 8.04
CA PRO A 149 -6.04 -6.43 7.75
C PRO A 149 -7.13 -6.52 6.68
N GLU A 150 -7.96 -5.48 6.54
CA GLU A 150 -9.07 -5.38 5.58
C GLU A 150 -8.66 -4.83 4.21
N ASN A 151 -7.47 -5.19 3.73
CA ASN A 151 -7.04 -4.76 2.41
C ASN A 151 -7.56 -5.71 1.32
N ARG A 152 -7.97 -5.12 0.20
CA ARG A 152 -8.43 -5.86 -0.98
C ARG A 152 -7.31 -6.00 -2.00
N MET A 153 -6.92 -7.23 -2.31
CA MET A 153 -6.11 -7.52 -3.48
C MET A 153 -6.99 -7.37 -4.72
N LEU A 154 -6.50 -6.64 -5.73
CA LEU A 154 -7.22 -6.38 -6.96
C LEU A 154 -6.46 -6.98 -8.15
N ASN A 155 -7.18 -7.75 -8.95
CA ASN A 155 -6.71 -8.29 -10.24
C ASN A 155 -7.39 -7.55 -11.41
N ASP A 156 -7.02 -7.90 -12.65
CA ASP A 156 -7.44 -7.25 -13.90
C ASP A 156 -8.96 -7.01 -14.02
N GLY A 157 -9.81 -7.86 -13.42
CA GLY A 157 -11.28 -7.75 -13.49
C GLY A 157 -11.93 -6.82 -12.45
N GLU A 158 -11.25 -6.48 -11.35
CA GLU A 158 -11.87 -5.80 -10.19
C GLU A 158 -11.56 -4.30 -10.12
N LYS A 159 -10.74 -3.83 -11.05
CA LYS A 159 -10.23 -2.44 -11.09
C LYS A 159 -11.05 -1.52 -11.98
N ALA A 160 -11.93 -2.10 -12.80
CA ALA A 160 -12.83 -1.39 -13.73
C ALA A 160 -14.08 -0.79 -13.05
N GLY A 161 -14.14 -0.79 -11.71
CA GLY A 161 -15.22 -0.21 -10.92
C GLY A 161 -15.12 1.31 -10.74
N PHE A 162 -14.79 2.06 -11.79
CA PHE A 162 -15.10 3.49 -11.92
C PHE A 162 -15.90 3.71 -13.20
N SER A 163 -16.86 2.82 -13.48
CA SER A 163 -18.06 3.23 -14.22
C SER A 163 -18.67 4.36 -13.41
N GLY A 164 -18.70 5.57 -13.98
CA GLY A 164 -19.28 6.72 -13.34
C GLY A 164 -20.63 6.38 -12.73
N LYS A 165 -20.92 6.92 -11.55
CA LYS A 165 -22.30 7.28 -11.25
C LYS A 165 -22.76 8.20 -12.38
N LYS A 166 -23.30 7.63 -13.47
CA LYS A 166 -24.30 8.32 -14.27
C LYS A 166 -25.39 8.65 -13.26
N ARG A 167 -25.38 9.88 -12.74
CA ARG A 167 -26.62 10.46 -12.27
C ARG A 167 -27.49 10.46 -13.52
N GLU A 168 -28.53 9.65 -13.51
CA GLU A 168 -29.65 9.82 -14.42
C GLU A 168 -30.10 11.26 -14.28
N ILE A 169 -29.78 12.08 -15.29
CA ILE A 169 -30.54 13.29 -15.56
C ILE A 169 -31.70 12.81 -16.41
N SER A 170 -32.67 12.16 -15.78
CA SER A 170 -33.99 11.93 -16.36
C SER A 170 -34.90 13.02 -15.82
N GLY A 171 -35.10 14.06 -16.62
CA GLY A 171 -35.98 15.17 -16.24
C GLY A 171 -35.81 16.41 -17.09
N ILE A 172 -35.79 16.27 -18.42
CA ILE A 172 -36.47 17.14 -19.42
C ILE A 172 -36.84 16.24 -20.59
#